data_AF-A0A7K6AP16-F1
#
_entry.id   AF-A0A7K6AP16-F1
#
_cell.length_a   1.000
_cell.length_b   1.000
_cell.length_c   1.000
_cell.angle_alpha   90.00
_cell.angle_beta   90.00
_cell.angle_gamma   90.00
#
_symmetry.space_group_name_H-M   'P 1'
#
loop_
_entity.id
_entity.type
_entity.pdbx_description
1 polymer ?
#
loop_
_entity_poly.entity_id
_entity_poly.type
_entity_poly.pdbx_seq_one_letter_code
_entity_poly.pdbx_strand_id
1 'polypeptide(L)'
;MTLTHSCNTPWADNWLVDTGAEAAEHQGLSPFGKIVLEEMNRLGMIVDLAHVSVETMKVVLNLSKAPVIFSHSSAYSLCPHRRNVPDDVLRMVASTNSLVMVNFYNAYVTCRDTATLADVANHMDHVKKVAGAQSVGFGGDYDGVT
;
A
#
# COMPACT_ATOMS: atom_id res chain seq x y z
N MET A 1 2.16 11.33 4.05
CA MET A 1 3.45 10.77 4.51
C MET A 1 3.37 9.27 4.39
N THR A 2 4.33 8.66 3.70
CA THR A 2 4.50 7.20 3.64
C THR A 2 5.04 6.74 4.99
N LEU A 3 4.33 5.82 5.66
CA LEU A 3 4.65 5.49 7.07
C LEU A 3 6.02 4.81 7.23
N THR A 4 6.42 4.04 6.23
CA THR A 4 7.74 3.41 6.13
C THR A 4 8.28 3.56 4.70
N HIS A 5 9.57 3.32 4.50
CA HIS A 5 10.10 2.94 3.20
C HIS A 5 10.42 1.43 3.26
N SER A 6 11.44 0.94 2.57
CA SER A 6 11.93 -0.45 2.69
C SER A 6 12.80 -0.67 3.94
N CYS A 7 12.28 -0.28 5.10
CA CYS A 7 12.86 -0.50 6.42
C CYS A 7 11.83 -0.21 7.51
N ASN A 8 11.88 -0.93 8.63
CA ASN A 8 11.06 -0.60 9.80
C ASN A 8 11.41 0.79 10.34
N THR A 9 10.42 1.42 10.96
CA THR A 9 10.67 2.54 11.90
C THR A 9 10.43 2.04 13.32
N PRO A 10 10.85 2.77 14.37
CA PRO A 10 10.50 2.42 15.76
C PRO A 10 8.99 2.43 16.07
N TRP A 11 8.12 2.67 15.08
CA TRP A 11 6.69 2.83 15.26
C TRP A 11 5.80 2.20 14.18
N ALA A 12 6.37 1.64 13.11
CA ALA A 12 5.64 0.96 12.04
C ALA A 12 6.49 -0.10 11.32
N ASP A 13 5.86 -1.22 10.96
CA ASP A 13 6.49 -2.32 10.22
C ASP A 13 6.37 -2.14 8.70
N ASN A 14 7.44 -2.46 7.97
CA ASN A 14 7.52 -2.35 6.51
C ASN A 14 7.29 -3.66 5.74
N TRP A 15 7.12 -3.57 4.42
CA TRP A 15 6.76 -4.67 3.53
C TRP A 15 7.78 -5.83 3.49
N LEU A 16 9.06 -5.58 3.83
CA LEU A 16 10.08 -6.63 3.89
C LEU A 16 9.76 -7.67 4.97
N VAL A 17 8.99 -7.29 6.00
CA VAL A 17 8.47 -8.22 7.02
C VAL A 17 7.66 -9.35 6.37
N ASP A 18 6.84 -9.04 5.37
CA ASP A 18 6.00 -10.04 4.68
C ASP A 18 6.79 -10.95 3.73
N THR A 19 8.06 -10.63 3.48
CA THR A 19 9.00 -11.49 2.74
C THR A 19 9.81 -12.40 3.68
N GLY A 20 9.81 -12.12 4.98
CA GLY A 20 10.70 -12.74 5.96
C GLY A 20 12.13 -12.17 5.98
N ALA A 21 12.41 -11.10 5.22
CA ALA A 21 13.72 -10.45 5.20
C ALA A 21 13.97 -9.56 6.43
N GLU A 22 12.91 -9.02 7.04
CA GLU A 22 12.96 -8.28 8.31
C GLU A 22 11.98 -8.88 9.31
N ALA A 23 12.23 -8.70 10.61
CA ALA A 23 11.33 -9.15 11.66
C ALA A 23 10.19 -8.14 11.87
N ALA A 24 9.00 -8.65 12.21
CA ALA A 24 7.91 -7.82 12.69
C ALA A 24 8.26 -7.28 14.09
N GLU A 25 8.32 -5.97 14.27
CA GLU A 25 8.64 -5.34 15.55
C GLU A 25 7.38 -4.88 16.28
N HIS A 26 6.39 -4.41 15.53
CA HIS A 26 5.23 -3.71 16.08
C HIS A 26 3.90 -4.41 15.82
N GLN A 27 3.90 -5.47 15.00
CA GLN A 27 2.70 -6.12 14.50
C GLN A 27 1.76 -5.09 13.85
N GLY A 28 2.33 -4.25 12.99
CA GLY A 28 1.64 -3.14 12.34
C GLY A 28 2.11 -1.78 12.87
N LEU A 29 1.51 -1.30 13.96
CA LEU A 29 1.85 -0.01 14.59
C LEU A 29 2.10 -0.16 16.08
N SER A 30 3.17 0.48 16.56
CA SER A 30 3.44 0.59 17.99
C SER A 30 2.42 1.51 18.68
N PRO A 31 2.38 1.56 20.03
CA PRO A 31 1.57 2.57 20.73
C PRO A 31 1.88 4.00 20.28
N PHE A 32 3.16 4.32 20.01
CA PHE A 32 3.55 5.61 19.47
C PHE A 32 3.09 5.78 18.01
N GLY A 33 3.16 4.73 17.19
CA GLY A 33 2.67 4.75 15.81
C GLY A 33 1.18 5.06 15.70
N LYS A 34 0.37 4.61 16.67
CA LYS A 34 -1.05 4.98 16.77
C LYS A 34 -1.23 6.48 17.06
N ILE A 35 -0.38 7.06 17.91
CA ILE A 35 -0.38 8.51 18.17
C ILE A 35 0.02 9.28 16.90
N VAL A 36 1.02 8.79 16.14
CA VAL A 36 1.41 9.38 14.85
C VAL A 36 0.22 9.37 13.88
N LEU A 37 -0.49 8.25 13.76
CA LEU A 37 -1.67 8.13 12.91
C LEU A 37 -2.78 9.12 13.32
N GLU A 38 -3.09 9.21 14.62
CA GLU A 38 -4.08 10.15 15.15
C GLU A 38 -3.70 11.60 14.85
N GLU A 39 -2.43 11.95 14.99
CA GLU A 39 -1.94 13.30 14.72
C GLU A 39 -1.99 13.65 13.23
N MET A 40 -1.68 12.69 12.35
CA MET A 40 -1.86 12.86 10.90
C MET A 40 -3.33 13.12 10.56
N ASN A 41 -4.26 12.37 11.16
CA ASN A 41 -5.69 12.61 10.99
C ASN A 41 -6.09 14.00 11.52
N ARG A 42 -5.58 14.43 12.68
CA ARG A 42 -5.86 15.77 13.25
C ARG A 42 -5.36 16.91 12.36
N LEU A 43 -4.20 16.74 11.73
CA LEU A 43 -3.60 17.72 10.84
C LEU A 43 -4.23 17.76 9.43
N GLY A 44 -5.02 16.76 9.07
CA GLY A 44 -5.48 16.58 7.69
C GLY A 44 -4.36 16.14 6.73
N MET A 45 -3.32 15.49 7.25
CA MET A 45 -2.24 14.93 6.45
C MET A 45 -2.64 13.56 5.91
N ILE A 46 -2.50 13.37 4.60
CA ILE A 46 -2.79 12.07 3.97
C ILE A 46 -1.79 11.01 4.45
N VAL A 47 -2.33 9.89 4.95
CA VAL A 47 -1.56 8.69 5.31
C VAL A 47 -1.34 7.86 4.07
N ASP A 48 -0.08 7.50 3.81
CA ASP A 48 0.30 6.66 2.68
C ASP A 48 0.84 5.30 3.15
N LEU A 49 0.24 4.24 2.61
CA LEU A 49 0.49 2.83 2.93
C LEU A 49 1.33 2.12 1.87
N ALA A 50 1.91 2.83 0.90
CA ALA A 50 3.03 2.27 0.16
C ALA A 50 4.16 1.86 1.13
N HIS A 51 4.89 0.80 0.80
CA HIS A 51 6.01 0.21 1.55
C HIS A 51 5.71 -0.40 2.92
N VAL A 52 4.49 -0.32 3.46
CA VAL A 52 4.21 -0.92 4.77
C VAL A 52 3.95 -2.43 4.68
N SER A 53 4.01 -3.14 5.81
CA SER A 53 3.57 -4.54 5.88
C SER A 53 2.05 -4.68 5.75
N VAL A 54 1.56 -5.86 5.37
CA VAL A 54 0.11 -6.17 5.31
C VAL A 54 -0.57 -5.93 6.65
N GLU A 55 0.10 -6.25 7.77
CA GLU A 55 -0.46 -5.98 9.09
C GLU A 55 -0.58 -4.48 9.36
N THR A 56 0.44 -3.68 9.01
CA THR A 56 0.36 -2.22 9.09
C THR A 56 -0.78 -1.67 8.23
N MET A 57 -0.99 -2.20 7.02
CA MET A 57 -2.11 -1.80 6.16
C MET A 57 -3.45 -1.99 6.88
N LYS A 58 -3.68 -3.17 7.45
CA LYS A 58 -4.93 -3.54 8.13
C LYS A 58 -5.15 -2.69 9.38
N VAL A 59 -4.12 -2.52 10.21
CA VAL A 59 -4.19 -1.70 11.42
C VAL A 59 -4.55 -0.26 11.08
N VAL A 60 -3.89 0.34 10.08
CA VAL A 60 -4.16 1.73 9.68
C VAL A 60 -5.55 1.87 9.07
N LEU A 61 -5.96 0.98 8.17
CA LEU A 61 -7.30 1.03 7.56
C LEU A 61 -8.42 0.86 8.60
N ASN A 62 -8.16 0.14 9.69
CA ASN A 62 -9.13 -0.03 10.77
C ASN A 62 -9.16 1.16 11.76
N LEU A 63 -8.04 1.86 11.97
CA LEU A 63 -7.93 2.91 12.98
C LEU A 63 -8.02 4.34 12.43
N SER A 64 -7.65 4.56 11.16
CA SER A 64 -7.65 5.89 10.55
C SER A 64 -9.06 6.47 10.49
N LYS A 65 -9.20 7.73 10.91
CA LYS A 65 -10.48 8.48 10.88
C LYS A 65 -10.75 9.14 9.52
N ALA A 66 -9.81 9.06 8.59
CA ALA A 66 -9.90 9.61 7.25
C ALA A 66 -9.42 8.57 6.22
N PRO A 67 -9.89 8.66 4.95
CA PRO A 67 -9.36 7.82 3.88
C PRO A 67 -7.84 7.92 3.75
N VAL A 68 -7.22 6.80 3.37
CA VAL A 68 -5.76 6.71 3.17
C VAL A 68 -5.46 6.44 1.71
N ILE A 69 -4.18 6.53 1.34
CA ILE A 69 -3.73 6.19 0.00
C ILE A 69 -2.69 5.07 0.04
N PHE A 70 -2.53 4.39 -1.08
CA PHE A 70 -1.31 3.69 -1.47
C PHE A 70 -0.76 4.46 -2.67
N SER A 71 0.22 5.33 -2.45
CA SER A 71 0.65 6.32 -3.46
C SER A 71 1.30 5.71 -4.70
N HIS A 72 1.86 4.50 -4.58
CA HIS A 72 2.47 3.73 -5.66
C HIS A 72 2.51 2.24 -5.27
N SER A 73 1.41 1.52 -5.49
CA SER A 73 1.34 0.06 -5.26
C SER A 73 0.35 -0.60 -6.22
N SER A 74 0.64 -1.83 -6.65
CA SER A 74 -0.18 -2.55 -7.63
C SER A 74 -0.96 -3.68 -6.94
N ALA A 75 -1.62 -4.54 -7.72
CA ALA A 75 -2.51 -5.60 -7.20
C ALA A 75 -1.81 -6.95 -7.01
N TYR A 76 -1.86 -7.50 -5.78
CA TYR A 76 -1.12 -8.71 -5.43
C TYR A 76 -1.59 -9.95 -6.20
N SER A 77 -2.89 -10.03 -6.49
CA SER A 77 -3.49 -11.19 -7.20
C SER A 77 -2.98 -11.37 -8.64
N LEU A 78 -2.44 -10.32 -9.27
CA LEU A 78 -1.85 -10.39 -10.61
C LEU A 78 -0.33 -10.56 -10.58
N CYS A 79 0.34 -9.94 -9.61
CA CYS A 79 1.76 -10.11 -9.35
C CYS A 79 1.97 -10.23 -7.83
N PRO A 80 2.30 -11.43 -7.30
CA PRO A 80 2.39 -11.71 -5.87
C PRO A 80 3.66 -11.15 -5.20
N HIS A 81 4.00 -9.90 -5.53
CA HIS A 81 5.07 -9.14 -4.90
C HIS A 81 4.57 -8.46 -3.62
N ARG A 82 5.33 -8.48 -2.52
CA ARG A 82 4.89 -7.96 -1.21
C ARG A 82 4.70 -6.44 -1.14
N ARG A 83 5.16 -5.70 -2.15
CA ARG A 83 4.78 -4.28 -2.35
C ARG A 83 3.36 -4.08 -2.89
N ASN A 84 2.72 -5.13 -3.40
CA ASN A 84 1.37 -5.07 -3.96
C ASN A 84 0.30 -5.38 -2.91
N VAL A 85 -0.88 -4.80 -3.12
CA VAL A 85 -2.00 -4.82 -2.18
C VAL A 85 -2.82 -6.11 -2.35
N PRO A 86 -2.97 -6.95 -1.30
CA PRO A 86 -3.81 -8.15 -1.33
C PRO A 86 -5.31 -7.85 -1.40
N ASP A 87 -6.11 -8.79 -1.91
CA ASP A 87 -7.56 -8.58 -2.13
C ASP A 87 -8.36 -8.36 -0.84
N ASP A 88 -7.96 -8.94 0.28
CA ASP A 88 -8.58 -8.65 1.59
C ASP A 88 -8.34 -7.19 2.00
N VAL A 89 -7.14 -6.65 1.76
CA VAL A 89 -6.83 -5.23 1.97
C VAL A 89 -7.57 -4.36 0.94
N LEU A 90 -7.67 -4.75 -0.33
CA LEU A 90 -8.46 -4.00 -1.33
C LEU A 90 -9.95 -3.90 -0.97
N ARG A 91 -10.52 -4.91 -0.31
CA ARG A 91 -11.89 -4.81 0.23
C ARG A 91 -11.98 -3.81 1.37
N MET A 92 -10.96 -3.71 2.23
CA MET A 92 -10.88 -2.67 3.26
C MET A 92 -10.70 -1.27 2.66
N VAL A 93 -9.97 -1.16 1.55
CA VAL A 93 -9.85 0.08 0.78
C VAL A 93 -11.23 0.54 0.31
N ALA A 94 -12.06 -0.37 -0.22
CA ALA A 94 -13.44 -0.06 -0.59
C ALA A 94 -14.27 0.45 0.58
N SER A 95 -14.24 -0.26 1.71
CA SER A 95 -15.07 0.07 2.87
C SER A 95 -14.68 1.38 3.56
N THR A 96 -13.45 1.84 3.33
CA THR A 96 -12.89 3.08 3.93
C THR A 96 -12.83 4.24 2.94
N ASN A 97 -13.33 4.07 1.70
CA ASN A 97 -13.19 5.03 0.60
C ASN A 97 -11.75 5.45 0.33
N SER A 98 -10.80 4.55 0.57
CA SER A 98 -9.36 4.77 0.34
C SER A 98 -9.01 4.59 -1.14
N LEU A 99 -7.79 4.97 -1.52
CA LEU A 99 -7.32 4.99 -2.91
C LEU A 99 -6.03 4.19 -3.10
N VAL A 100 -5.99 3.35 -4.14
CA VAL A 100 -4.75 2.71 -4.62
C VAL A 100 -4.30 3.36 -5.91
N MET A 101 -3.11 3.94 -5.89
CA MET A 101 -2.46 4.55 -7.04
C MET A 101 -1.49 3.53 -7.65
N VAL A 102 -1.84 2.98 -8.81
CA VAL A 102 -1.15 1.83 -9.43
C VAL A 102 0.27 2.20 -9.86
N ASN A 103 1.24 1.38 -9.44
CA ASN A 103 2.67 1.52 -9.77
C ASN A 103 2.95 0.95 -11.18
N PHE A 104 3.91 1.55 -11.90
CA PHE A 104 4.28 1.13 -13.26
C PHE A 104 5.57 0.30 -13.32
N TYR A 105 6.21 0.05 -12.18
CA TYR A 105 7.45 -0.74 -12.11
C TYR A 105 7.21 -2.18 -12.57
N ASN A 106 8.00 -2.63 -13.56
CA ASN A 106 7.85 -3.94 -14.20
C ASN A 106 7.77 -5.08 -13.18
N ALA A 107 8.65 -5.08 -12.17
CA ALA A 107 8.70 -6.13 -11.15
C ALA A 107 7.44 -6.16 -10.26
N TYR A 108 6.66 -5.07 -10.19
CA TYR A 108 5.41 -5.01 -9.42
C TYR A 108 4.17 -5.18 -10.31
N VAL A 109 4.33 -5.06 -11.62
CA VAL A 109 3.25 -5.22 -12.61
C VAL A 109 3.19 -6.65 -13.16
N THR A 110 4.33 -7.23 -13.53
CA THR A 110 4.36 -8.57 -14.13
C THR A 110 5.12 -9.58 -13.29
N CYS A 111 5.76 -9.15 -12.20
CA CYS A 111 6.72 -9.97 -11.44
C CYS A 111 7.86 -10.50 -12.34
N ARG A 112 8.21 -9.72 -13.38
CA ARG A 112 9.24 -9.98 -14.38
C ARG A 112 9.95 -8.67 -14.73
N ASP A 113 11.00 -8.77 -15.53
CA ASP A 113 11.83 -7.62 -15.93
C ASP A 113 11.16 -6.70 -16.95
N THR A 114 10.07 -7.15 -17.59
CA THR A 114 9.36 -6.39 -18.63
C THR A 114 7.86 -6.37 -18.37
N ALA A 115 7.22 -5.25 -18.68
CA ALA A 115 5.78 -5.06 -18.64
C ALA A 115 5.32 -4.20 -19.82
N THR A 116 4.05 -4.33 -20.17
CA THR A 116 3.38 -3.51 -21.18
C THR A 116 2.35 -2.58 -20.52
N LEU A 117 1.87 -1.59 -21.28
CA LEU A 117 0.75 -0.75 -20.83
C LEU A 117 -0.51 -1.57 -20.51
N ALA A 118 -0.75 -2.66 -21.24
CA ALA A 118 -1.89 -3.54 -20.99
C ALA A 118 -1.78 -4.23 -19.62
N ASP A 119 -0.57 -4.58 -19.17
CA ASP A 119 -0.37 -5.17 -17.86
C ASP A 119 -0.69 -4.18 -16.74
N VAL A 120 -0.29 -2.91 -16.89
CA VAL A 120 -0.68 -1.83 -15.97
C VAL A 120 -2.20 -1.65 -15.95
N ALA A 121 -2.85 -1.65 -17.12
CA ALA A 121 -4.30 -1.56 -17.23
C ALA A 121 -5.01 -2.73 -16.53
N ASN A 122 -4.47 -3.96 -16.61
CA ASN A 122 -5.00 -5.11 -15.90
C ASN A 122 -5.00 -4.90 -14.38
N HIS A 123 -3.95 -4.29 -13.81
CA HIS A 123 -3.91 -3.93 -12.40
C HIS A 123 -4.98 -2.90 -12.04
N MET A 124 -5.14 -1.85 -12.85
CA MET A 124 -6.19 -0.85 -12.64
C MET A 124 -7.59 -1.48 -12.69
N ASP A 125 -7.83 -2.39 -13.65
CA ASP A 125 -9.10 -3.10 -13.77
C ASP A 125 -9.36 -4.05 -12.59
N HIS A 126 -8.33 -4.70 -12.07
CA HIS A 126 -8.44 -5.55 -10.89
C HIS A 126 -8.77 -4.73 -9.63
N VAL A 127 -8.05 -3.62 -9.39
CA VAL A 127 -8.37 -2.70 -8.29
C VAL A 127 -9.80 -2.17 -8.44
N LYS A 128 -10.19 -1.71 -9.63
CA LYS A 128 -11.57 -1.28 -9.92
C LYS A 128 -12.61 -2.36 -9.59
N LYS A 129 -12.32 -3.62 -9.94
CA LYS A 129 -13.22 -4.76 -9.73
C LYS A 129 -13.40 -5.10 -8.25
N VAL A 130 -12.32 -5.03 -7.45
CA VAL A 130 -12.35 -5.44 -6.03
C VAL A 130 -12.68 -4.27 -5.11
N ALA A 131 -12.07 -3.11 -5.32
CA ALA A 131 -12.17 -1.93 -4.46
C ALA A 131 -13.20 -0.88 -4.93
N GLY A 132 -13.60 -0.92 -6.20
CA GLY A 132 -14.48 0.06 -6.84
C GLY A 132 -13.71 1.10 -7.66
N ALA A 133 -14.40 1.72 -8.63
CA ALA A 133 -13.79 2.67 -9.57
C ALA A 133 -13.30 3.97 -8.92
N GLN A 134 -13.85 4.34 -7.76
CA GLN A 134 -13.41 5.46 -6.95
C GLN A 134 -12.09 5.20 -6.20
N SER A 135 -11.66 3.94 -6.12
CA SER A 135 -10.51 3.50 -5.33
C SER A 135 -9.27 3.19 -6.18
N VAL A 136 -9.24 3.61 -7.45
CA VAL A 136 -8.09 3.44 -8.35
C VAL A 136 -7.56 4.78 -8.88
N GLY A 137 -6.24 4.93 -8.91
CA GLY A 137 -5.52 6.09 -9.44
C GLY A 137 -4.15 5.71 -10.03
N PHE A 138 -3.33 6.71 -10.34
CA PHE A 138 -2.00 6.53 -10.94
C PHE A 138 -0.88 6.91 -9.97
N GLY A 139 0.10 6.02 -9.81
CA GLY A 139 1.23 6.17 -8.89
C GLY A 139 2.51 5.64 -9.52
N GLY A 140 2.86 6.16 -10.70
CA GLY A 140 3.76 5.50 -11.65
C GLY A 140 5.20 5.27 -11.20
N ASP A 141 5.65 5.94 -10.13
CA ASP A 141 7.00 5.76 -9.57
C ASP A 141 8.14 6.10 -10.56
N TYR A 142 7.89 7.08 -11.45
CA TYR A 142 8.90 7.58 -12.38
C TYR A 142 10.11 8.13 -11.63
N ASP A 143 11.31 7.84 -12.14
CA ASP A 143 12.61 8.16 -11.53
C ASP A 143 12.86 7.54 -10.14
N GLY A 144 11.92 6.74 -9.61
CA GLY A 144 12.06 5.98 -8.36
C GLY A 144 12.49 4.52 -8.56
N VAL A 145 12.32 4.00 -9.79
CA VAL A 145 12.60 2.60 -10.16
C VAL A 145 13.56 2.50 -11.34
N THR A 146 14.23 1.36 -11.46
CA THR A 146 15.24 1.07 -12.50
C THR A 146 14.79 -0.03 -13.45
#